data_AF-A0A925V4N5-F1
#
_entry.id   AF-A0A925V4N5-F1
#
_cell.length_a   1.000
_cell.length_b   1.000
_cell.length_c   1.000
_cell.angle_alpha   90.00
_cell.angle_beta   90.00
_cell.angle_gamma   90.00
#
_symmetry.space_group_name_H-M   'P 1'
#
loop_
_entity.id
_entity.type
_entity.pdbx_description
1 polymer ?
#
loop_
_entity_poly.entity_id
_entity_poly.type
_entity_poly.pdbx_seq_one_letter_code
_entity_poly.pdbx_strand_id
1 'polypeptide(L)'
;MTSTAGSFADTLRLHTAPLHHRAERSGVVHDMLVGRATRGAYMLFLRNLLPAYRALEVGLLGHRARSGTEGVGALHHPALLRTPAIERDLGELA
;
A
#
# COMPACT_ATOMS: atom_id res chain seq x y z
N MET A 1 6.12 4.62 -34.73
CA MET A 1 5.17 3.51 -34.51
C MET A 1 4.80 3.50 -33.04
N THR A 2 3.71 4.18 -32.67
CA THR A 2 3.17 4.17 -31.31
C THR A 2 2.44 2.85 -31.08
N SER A 3 3.00 2.01 -30.21
CA SER A 3 2.44 0.73 -29.82
C SER A 3 1.06 0.92 -29.18
N THR A 4 0.08 0.15 -29.62
CA THR A 4 -1.29 0.07 -29.10
C THR A 4 -1.38 -0.69 -27.76
N ALA A 5 -0.24 -0.99 -27.12
CA ALA A 5 -0.19 -1.59 -25.80
C ALA A 5 -0.24 -0.48 -24.73
N GLY A 6 -1.15 -0.61 -23.76
CA GLY A 6 -1.31 0.35 -22.67
C GLY A 6 -0.02 0.59 -21.86
N SER A 7 -0.01 1.65 -21.04
CA SER A 7 1.14 1.98 -20.18
C SER A 7 1.47 0.83 -19.21
N PHE A 8 2.65 0.86 -18.58
CA PHE A 8 2.98 -0.09 -17.51
C PHE A 8 1.94 -0.03 -16.37
N ALA A 9 1.44 1.17 -16.05
CA ALA A 9 0.36 1.35 -15.09
C ALA A 9 -0.94 0.68 -15.52
N ASP A 10 -1.31 0.78 -16.81
CA ASP A 10 -2.49 0.09 -17.35
C ASP A 10 -2.34 -1.43 -17.29
N THR A 11 -1.14 -1.92 -17.57
CA THR A 11 -0.81 -3.34 -17.48
C THR A 11 -0.96 -3.83 -16.04
N LEU A 12 -0.38 -3.14 -15.06
CA LEU A 12 -0.53 -3.48 -13.64
C LEU A 12 -2.00 -3.48 -13.21
N ARG A 13 -2.75 -2.43 -13.57
CA ARG A 13 -4.18 -2.30 -13.25
C ARG A 13 -4.99 -3.47 -13.82
N LEU A 14 -4.83 -3.77 -15.11
CA LEU A 14 -5.57 -4.83 -15.79
C LEU A 14 -5.29 -6.20 -15.15
N HIS A 15 -4.01 -6.52 -14.94
CA HIS A 15 -3.61 -7.85 -14.48
C HIS A 15 -3.82 -8.08 -12.98
N THR A 16 -3.88 -7.02 -12.17
CA THR A 16 -4.14 -7.14 -10.72
C THR A 16 -5.61 -7.01 -10.35
N ALA A 17 -6.50 -6.58 -11.27
CA ALA A 17 -7.93 -6.37 -11.00
C ALA A 17 -8.64 -7.58 -10.34
N PRO A 18 -8.44 -8.84 -10.82
CA PRO A 18 -9.10 -9.99 -10.18
C PRO A 18 -8.63 -10.21 -8.74
N LEU A 19 -7.36 -9.97 -8.44
CA LEU A 19 -6.83 -10.10 -7.08
C LEU A 19 -7.32 -8.96 -6.19
N HIS A 20 -7.37 -7.74 -6.73
CA HIS A 20 -7.90 -6.56 -6.04
C HIS A 20 -9.35 -6.78 -5.58
N HIS A 21 -10.22 -7.25 -6.47
CA HIS A 21 -11.61 -7.55 -6.14
C HIS A 21 -11.75 -8.62 -5.04
N ARG A 22 -10.86 -9.62 -5.00
CA ARG A 22 -10.87 -10.60 -3.90
C ARG A 22 -10.45 -9.96 -2.57
N ALA A 23 -9.43 -9.11 -2.59
CA ALA A 23 -8.95 -8.43 -1.39
C ALA A 23 -10.04 -7.51 -0.78
N GLU A 24 -10.74 -6.73 -1.61
CA GLU A 24 -11.83 -5.83 -1.16
C GLU A 24 -13.01 -6.57 -0.52
N ARG A 25 -13.21 -7.84 -0.89
CA ARG A 25 -14.30 -8.68 -0.40
C ARG A 25 -13.90 -9.56 0.79
N SER A 26 -12.69 -9.37 1.33
CA SER A 26 -12.14 -10.22 2.38
C SER A 26 -12.09 -9.52 3.75
N GLY A 27 -12.53 -10.24 4.78
CA GLY A 27 -12.36 -9.89 6.19
C GLY A 27 -12.66 -8.43 6.54
N VAL A 28 -11.76 -7.82 7.30
CA VAL A 28 -11.89 -6.44 7.81
C VAL A 28 -11.99 -5.40 6.70
N VAL A 29 -11.42 -5.64 5.51
CA VAL A 29 -11.51 -4.70 4.38
C VAL A 29 -12.94 -4.60 3.89
N HIS A 30 -13.61 -5.74 3.71
CA HIS A 30 -15.02 -5.75 3.33
C HIS A 30 -15.89 -5.06 4.39
N ASP A 31 -15.66 -5.37 5.67
CA ASP A 31 -16.41 -4.78 6.77
C ASP A 31 -16.23 -3.25 6.83
N MET A 32 -15.05 -2.72 6.52
CA MET A 32 -14.82 -1.27 6.41
C MET A 32 -15.63 -0.66 5.27
N LEU A 33 -15.59 -1.27 4.07
CA LEU A 33 -16.26 -0.74 2.87
C LEU A 33 -17.80 -0.71 3.01
N VAL A 34 -18.38 -1.62 3.79
CA VAL A 34 -19.83 -1.65 4.04
C VAL A 34 -20.24 -1.01 5.37
N GLY A 35 -19.33 -0.33 6.05
CA GLY A 35 -19.63 0.41 7.29
C GLY A 35 -19.92 -0.46 8.52
N ARG A 36 -19.43 -1.71 8.54
CA ARG A 36 -19.60 -2.68 9.64
C ARG A 36 -18.33 -2.92 10.46
N ALA A 37 -17.20 -2.29 10.11
CA ALA A 37 -15.97 -2.44 10.86
C ALA A 37 -16.08 -1.82 12.26
N THR A 38 -15.52 -2.51 13.26
CA THR A 38 -15.40 -1.99 14.63
C THR A 38 -14.09 -1.24 14.81
N ARG A 39 -14.02 -0.35 15.80
CA ARG A 39 -12.76 0.31 16.20
C ARG A 39 -11.65 -0.72 16.46
N GLY A 40 -11.95 -1.80 17.18
CA GLY A 40 -10.97 -2.86 17.47
C GLY A 40 -10.45 -3.56 16.22
N ALA A 41 -11.33 -3.86 15.25
CA ALA A 41 -10.93 -4.46 13.98
C ALA A 41 -10.05 -3.51 13.15
N TYR A 42 -10.39 -2.22 13.13
CA TYR A 42 -9.59 -1.18 12.46
C TYR A 42 -8.20 -1.02 13.10
N MET A 43 -8.11 -1.00 14.43
CA MET A 43 -6.83 -0.97 15.12
C MET A 43 -5.97 -2.20 14.82
N LEU A 44 -6.57 -3.40 14.79
CA LEU A 44 -5.85 -4.62 14.42
C LEU A 44 -5.35 -4.56 12.97
N PHE A 45 -6.15 -4.03 12.06
CA PHE A 45 -5.74 -3.78 10.67
C PHE A 45 -4.52 -2.84 10.60
N LEU A 46 -4.56 -1.70 11.30
CA LEU A 46 -3.42 -0.76 11.34
C LEU A 46 -2.17 -1.36 11.99
N ARG A 47 -2.31 -2.15 13.07
CA ARG A 47 -1.19 -2.85 13.70
C ARG A 47 -0.51 -3.84 12.76
N ASN A 48 -1.27 -4.49 11.87
CA ASN A 48 -0.72 -5.39 10.86
C ASN A 48 -0.12 -4.64 9.66
N LEU A 49 -0.65 -3.46 9.30
CA LEU A 49 -0.08 -2.62 8.26
C LEU A 49 1.26 -2.00 8.66
N LEU A 50 1.41 -1.56 9.91
CA LEU A 50 2.60 -0.86 10.38
C LEU A 50 3.93 -1.58 10.07
N PRO A 51 4.13 -2.88 10.39
CA PRO A 51 5.37 -3.56 10.04
C PRO A 51 5.58 -3.70 8.53
N ALA A 52 4.51 -3.87 7.74
CA ALA A 52 4.61 -3.95 6.29
C ALA A 52 5.05 -2.61 5.68
N TYR A 53 4.50 -1.49 6.15
CA TYR A 53 4.90 -0.15 5.70
C TYR A 53 6.31 0.20 6.12
N ARG A 54 6.72 -0.10 7.37
CA ARG A 54 8.11 0.10 7.81
C ARG A 54 9.11 -0.62 6.89
N ALA A 55 8.85 -1.89 6.59
CA ALA A 55 9.73 -2.68 5.72
C ALA A 55 9.74 -2.12 4.27
N LEU A 56 8.57 -1.77 3.73
CA LEU A 56 8.43 -1.20 2.40
C LEU A 56 9.20 0.12 2.27
N GLU A 57 9.02 1.04 3.22
CA GLU A 57 9.62 2.37 3.20
C GLU A 57 11.14 2.33 3.36
N VAL A 58 11.65 1.45 4.24
CA VAL A 58 13.09 1.19 4.36
C VAL A 58 13.65 0.62 3.06
N GLY A 59 12.94 -0.31 2.43
CA GLY A 59 13.33 -0.89 1.14
C GLY A 59 13.42 0.18 0.04
N LEU A 60 12.40 1.02 -0.10
CA LEU A 60 12.38 2.11 -1.08
C LEU A 60 13.54 3.10 -0.89
N LEU A 61 13.82 3.47 0.37
CA LEU A 61 14.95 4.34 0.69
C LEU A 61 16.29 3.68 0.32
N GLY A 62 16.45 2.39 0.61
CA GLY A 62 17.66 1.63 0.27
C GLY A 62 17.90 1.49 -1.24
N HIS A 63 16.83 1.39 -2.04
CA HIS A 63 16.92 1.32 -3.50
C HIS A 63 17.19 2.66 -4.17
N ARG A 64 16.82 3.78 -3.54
CA ARG A 64 17.07 5.13 -4.08
C ARG A 64 18.54 5.41 -4.34
N ALA A 65 19.44 4.85 -3.54
CA ALA A 65 20.89 5.07 -3.65
C ALA A 65 21.66 3.92 -4.32
N ARG A 66 20.98 2.88 -4.81
CA ARG A 66 21.60 1.66 -5.35
C ARG A 66 21.56 1.64 -6.87
N SER A 67 22.73 1.48 -7.49
CA SER A 67 22.88 1.31 -8.94
C SER A 67 22.11 0.07 -9.44
N GLY A 68 21.46 0.20 -10.59
CA GLY A 68 20.65 -0.85 -11.21
C GLY A 68 19.22 -0.97 -10.64
N THR A 69 18.81 -0.07 -9.73
CA THR A 69 17.44 -0.01 -9.20
C THR A 69 16.80 1.36 -9.34
N GLU A 70 17.23 2.15 -10.33
CA GLU A 70 16.81 3.53 -10.58
C GLU A 70 15.29 3.63 -10.76
N GLY A 71 14.67 2.68 -11.47
CA GLY A 71 13.22 2.63 -11.66
C GLY A 71 12.43 2.46 -10.36
N VAL A 72 12.97 1.71 -9.40
CA VAL A 72 12.38 1.56 -8.06
C VAL A 72 12.67 2.80 -7.21
N GLY A 73 13.90 3.33 -7.29
CA GLY A 73 14.30 4.56 -6.60
C GLY A 73 13.43 5.76 -6.97
N ALA A 74 12.98 5.84 -8.22
CA ALA A 74 12.07 6.88 -8.70
C ALA A 74 10.67 6.84 -8.05
N LEU A 75 10.27 5.70 -7.47
CA LEU A 75 8.99 5.55 -6.76
C LEU A 75 9.04 6.05 -5.31
N HIS A 76 10.23 6.38 -4.79
CA HIS A 76 10.36 6.96 -3.45
C HIS A 76 9.84 8.41 -3.44
N HIS A 77 8.63 8.60 -2.93
CA HIS A 77 8.02 9.92 -2.76
C HIS A 77 7.69 10.19 -1.27
N PRO A 78 8.32 11.18 -0.61
CA PRO A 78 8.13 11.44 0.82
C PRO A 78 6.67 11.65 1.24
N ALA A 79 5.85 12.30 0.41
CA ALA A 79 4.43 12.52 0.71
C ALA A 79 3.56 11.25 0.71
N LEU A 80 4.09 10.11 0.25
CA LEU A 80 3.39 8.82 0.24
C LEU A 80 3.76 7.92 1.43
N LEU A 81 4.75 8.31 2.24
CA LEU A 81 5.15 7.55 3.43
C LEU A 81 4.00 7.54 4.46
N ARG A 82 3.73 6.38 5.05
CA ARG A 82 2.60 6.11 5.93
C ARG A 82 2.99 5.73 7.34
N THR A 83 4.21 5.25 7.59
CA THR A 83 4.63 4.81 8.93
C THR A 83 4.28 5.84 10.03
N PRO A 84 4.65 7.14 9.93
CA PRO A 84 4.36 8.10 11.00
C PRO A 84 2.86 8.38 11.18
N ALA A 85 2.08 8.29 10.09
CA ALA A 85 0.64 8.48 10.16
C ALA A 85 -0.03 7.30 10.88
N ILE A 86 0.33 6.07 10.51
CA ILE A 86 -0.20 4.85 11.15
C ILE A 86 0.14 4.82 12.65
N GLU A 87 1.35 5.23 13.03
CA GLU A 87 1.76 5.32 14.44
C GLU A 87 0.91 6.32 15.23
N ARG A 88 0.67 7.51 14.68
CA ARG A 88 -0.18 8.52 15.31
C ARG A 88 -1.62 8.01 15.44
N ASP A 89 -2.18 7.46 14.37
CA ASP A 89 -3.56 6.94 14.37
C ASP A 89 -3.71 5.83 15.43
N LEU A 90 -2.73 4.94 15.57
CA LEU A 90 -2.72 3.91 16.61
C LEU A 90 -2.62 4.48 18.03
N GLY A 91 -1.92 5.60 18.21
CA GLY A 91 -1.83 6.31 19.49
C GLY A 91 -3.15 7.01 19.88
N GLU A 92 -3.87 7.57 18.90
CA GLU A 92 -5.17 8.21 19.11
C GLU A 92 -6.31 7.20 19.33
N LEU A 93 -6.18 6.00 18.75
CA LEU A 93 -7.17 4.94 18.85
C LEU A 93 -6.93 3.97 20.01
N ALA A 94 -5.78 4.04 20.69
CA ALA A 94 -5.52 3.27 21.91
C ALA A 94 -6.43 3.70 23.07
#